data_AF-A0A2S8CJ74-F1
#
_entry.id   AF-A0A2S8CJ74-F1
#
_cell.length_a   1.000
_cell.length_b   1.000
_cell.length_c   1.000
_cell.angle_alpha   90.00
_cell.angle_beta   90.00
_cell.angle_gamma   90.00
#
_symmetry.space_group_name_H-M   'P 1'
#
loop_
_entity.id
_entity.type
_entity.pdbx_description
1 polymer ?
#
loop_
_entity_poly.entity_id
_entity_poly.type
_entity_poly.pdbx_seq_one_letter_code
_entity_poly.pdbx_strand_id
1 'polypeptide(L)'
;MNHQENTDGVEPQFIDVQRREIIARTVSVEDGVETLSIEKLVRGSEPKRIMLLNKFDAQQLKDVLDEYLKTIYSKELAGLNTTLSPKDMLELFGEDEN
;
A
#
# COMPACT_ATOMS: atom_id res chain seq x y z
N MET A 1 -30.79 -14.64 -10.94
CA MET A 1 -29.80 -15.65 -10.51
C MET A 1 -28.87 -14.95 -9.56
N ASN A 2 -28.92 -15.27 -8.26
CA ASN A 2 -28.07 -14.63 -7.26
C ASN A 2 -26.72 -15.36 -7.27
N HIS A 3 -25.67 -14.68 -7.73
CA HIS A 3 -24.30 -15.14 -7.49
C HIS A 3 -23.95 -14.83 -6.04
N GLN A 4 -24.11 -15.83 -5.18
CA GLN A 4 -23.55 -15.81 -3.84
C GLN A 4 -22.05 -16.11 -4.02
N GLU A 5 -21.24 -15.06 -4.12
CA GLU A 5 -19.78 -15.20 -4.08
C GLU A 5 -19.41 -15.73 -2.70
N ASN A 6 -18.90 -16.95 -2.67
CA ASN A 6 -18.43 -17.63 -1.47
C ASN A 6 -17.21 -16.85 -0.95
N THR A 7 -17.35 -16.14 0.18
CA THR A 7 -16.28 -15.32 0.77
C THR A 7 -15.29 -16.13 1.62
N ASP A 8 -15.50 -17.45 1.75
CA ASP A 8 -14.76 -18.37 2.61
C ASP A 8 -13.31 -18.71 2.16
N GLY A 9 -12.70 -17.89 1.29
CA GLY A 9 -11.34 -18.13 0.80
C GLY A 9 -10.57 -16.91 0.32
N VAL A 10 -11.04 -15.68 0.61
CA VAL A 10 -10.33 -14.47 0.18
C VAL A 10 -9.32 -14.07 1.25
N GLU A 11 -8.04 -14.34 1.02
CA GLU A 11 -6.97 -13.86 1.88
C GLU A 11 -6.79 -12.34 1.73
N PRO A 12 -6.63 -11.59 2.84
CA PRO A 12 -6.37 -10.16 2.78
C PRO A 12 -5.00 -9.89 2.17
N GLN A 13 -4.92 -8.97 1.21
CA GLN A 13 -3.61 -8.57 0.66
C GLN A 13 -2.81 -7.74 1.66
N PHE A 14 -3.46 -6.97 2.54
CA PHE A 14 -2.77 -6.25 3.60
C PHE A 14 -3.69 -5.90 4.77
N ILE A 15 -3.06 -5.57 5.90
CA ILE A 15 -3.72 -5.02 7.08
C ILE A 15 -3.36 -3.55 7.17
N ASP A 16 -4.35 -2.67 7.26
CA ASP A 16 -4.06 -1.26 7.44
C ASP A 16 -3.74 -0.88 8.89
N VAL A 17 -3.36 0.38 9.12
CA VAL A 17 -3.01 0.90 10.46
C VAL A 17 -4.16 0.83 11.46
N GLN A 18 -5.41 0.69 11.01
CA GLN A 18 -6.59 0.50 11.84
C GLN A 18 -6.90 -0.98 12.09
N ARG A 19 -6.00 -1.88 11.71
CA ARG A 19 -6.13 -3.34 11.82
C ARG A 19 -7.30 -3.90 11.02
N ARG A 20 -7.64 -3.27 9.89
CA ARG A 20 -8.66 -3.79 8.98
C ARG A 20 -7.99 -4.73 7.97
N GLU A 21 -8.56 -5.91 7.80
CA GLU A 21 -8.22 -6.84 6.72
C GLU A 21 -8.73 -6.26 5.40
N ILE A 22 -7.81 -5.88 4.50
CA ILE A 22 -8.15 -5.23 3.24
C ILE A 22 -7.95 -6.21 2.08
N ILE A 23 -8.95 -6.24 1.21
CA ILE A 23 -8.87 -6.92 -0.08
C ILE A 23 -8.92 -5.94 -1.24
N ALA A 24 -8.16 -6.21 -2.29
CA ALA A 24 -8.17 -5.49 -3.56
C ALA A 24 -8.43 -6.47 -4.72
N ARG A 25 -9.42 -6.19 -5.56
CA ARG A 25 -9.78 -7.03 -6.71
C ARG A 25 -10.29 -6.21 -7.88
N THR A 26 -9.93 -6.62 -9.09
CA THR A 26 -10.53 -6.06 -10.31
C THR A 26 -11.96 -6.56 -10.44
N VAL A 27 -12.90 -5.64 -10.66
CA VAL A 27 -14.31 -5.95 -10.89
C VAL A 27 -14.76 -5.28 -12.18
N SER A 28 -15.53 -6.01 -12.99
CA SER A 28 -16.17 -5.46 -14.18
C SER A 28 -17.50 -4.82 -13.77
N VAL A 29 -17.69 -3.56 -14.14
CA VAL A 29 -18.99 -2.87 -14.01
C VAL A 29 -19.86 -3.25 -15.21
N GLU A 30 -21.20 -3.15 -15.09
CA GLU A 30 -22.18 -3.54 -16.12
C GLU A 30 -21.90 -2.93 -17.52
N ASP A 31 -21.23 -1.79 -17.58
CA ASP A 31 -20.84 -1.12 -18.83
C ASP A 31 -19.51 -1.63 -19.44
N GLY A 32 -18.96 -2.74 -18.94
CA GLY A 32 -17.71 -3.34 -19.42
C GLY A 32 -16.43 -2.64 -18.96
N VAL A 33 -16.54 -1.64 -18.08
CA VAL A 33 -15.39 -0.92 -17.54
C VAL A 33 -14.81 -1.71 -16.36
N GLU A 34 -13.53 -2.08 -16.46
CA GLU A 34 -12.79 -2.66 -15.34
C GLU A 34 -12.42 -1.59 -14.32
N THR A 35 -12.66 -1.90 -13.05
CA THR A 35 -12.36 -1.03 -11.91
C THR A 35 -11.69 -1.83 -10.80
N LEU A 36 -10.85 -1.18 -10.00
CA LEU A 36 -10.25 -1.77 -8.82
C LEU A 36 -11.17 -1.52 -7.61
N SER A 37 -11.74 -2.60 -7.07
CA SER A 37 -12.47 -2.56 -5.80
C SER A 37 -11.49 -2.77 -4.66
N ILE A 38 -11.52 -1.87 -3.67
CA ILE A 38 -10.81 -2.02 -2.40
C ILE A 38 -11.86 -2.14 -1.30
N GLU A 39 -11.82 -3.23 -0.55
CA GLU A 39 -12.88 -3.61 0.37
C GLU A 39 -12.26 -4.04 1.70
N LYS A 40 -12.95 -3.80 2.81
CA LYS A 40 -12.59 -4.45 4.06
C LYS A 40 -13.34 -5.75 4.21
N LEU A 41 -12.63 -6.79 4.63
CA LEU A 41 -13.25 -7.99 5.15
C LEU A 41 -13.94 -7.66 6.48
N VAL A 42 -15.16 -8.18 6.63
CA VAL A 42 -15.92 -8.08 7.87
C VAL A 42 -16.32 -9.50 8.24
N ARG A 43 -15.88 -9.97 9.41
CA ARG A 43 -16.12 -11.36 9.83
C ARG A 43 -17.61 -11.64 9.95
N GLY A 44 -18.06 -12.71 9.30
CA GLY A 44 -19.47 -13.13 9.33
C GLY A 44 -20.41 -12.25 8.51
N SER A 45 -19.89 -11.34 7.67
CA SER A 45 -20.70 -10.60 6.71
C SER A 45 -19.97 -10.43 5.38
N GLU A 46 -20.67 -9.87 4.39
CA GLU A 46 -20.05 -9.54 3.11
C GLU A 46 -18.96 -8.46 3.29
N PRO A 47 -17.89 -8.51 2.47
CA PRO A 47 -16.90 -7.45 2.39
C PRO A 47 -17.55 -6.10 2.12
N LYS A 48 -17.10 -5.07 2.85
CA LYS A 48 -17.61 -3.72 2.68
C LYS A 48 -16.64 -2.94 1.79
N ARG A 49 -17.11 -2.52 0.62
CA ARG A 49 -16.36 -1.64 -0.29
C ARG A 49 -16.01 -0.31 0.39
N ILE A 50 -14.74 0.05 0.29
CA ILE A 50 -14.17 1.31 0.81
C ILE A 50 -13.84 2.24 -0.35
N MET A 51 -13.28 1.71 -1.44
CA MET A 51 -13.00 2.49 -2.65
C MET A 51 -13.33 1.68 -3.90
N LEU A 52 -13.70 2.40 -4.96
CA LEU A 52 -13.80 1.88 -6.31
C LEU A 52 -13.04 2.83 -7.22
N LEU A 53 -12.01 2.34 -7.90
CA LEU A 53 -11.11 3.17 -8.68
C LEU A 53 -11.15 2.74 -10.14
N ASN A 54 -11.31 3.69 -11.05
CA ASN A 54 -10.99 3.44 -12.46
C ASN A 54 -9.47 3.45 -12.66
N LYS A 55 -9.00 3.20 -13.89
CA LYS A 55 -7.57 3.18 -14.22
C LYS A 55 -6.84 4.50 -13.92
N PHE A 56 -7.49 5.65 -14.12
CA PHE A 56 -6.88 6.96 -13.92
C PHE A 56 -6.74 7.30 -12.45
N ASP A 57 -7.77 7.01 -11.65
CA ASP A 57 -7.75 7.23 -10.21
C ASP A 57 -6.81 6.26 -9.50
N ALA A 58 -6.72 5.01 -9.97
CA ALA A 58 -5.76 4.04 -9.47
C ALA A 58 -4.30 4.48 -9.72
N GLN A 59 -4.02 5.06 -10.90
CA GLN A 59 -2.69 5.60 -11.19
C GLN A 59 -2.35 6.78 -10.27
N GLN A 60 -3.29 7.72 -10.07
CA GLN A 60 -3.09 8.84 -9.16
C GLN A 60 -2.84 8.39 -7.72
N LEU A 61 -3.58 7.37 -7.25
CA LEU A 61 -3.35 6.79 -5.92
C LEU A 61 -1.95 6.17 -5.81
N LYS A 62 -1.49 5.45 -6.83
CA LYS A 62 -0.13 4.89 -6.88
C LYS A 62 0.92 6.00 -6.73
N ASP A 63 0.76 7.10 -7.45
CA ASP A 63 1.72 8.21 -7.42
C ASP A 63 1.79 8.88 -6.03
N VAL A 64 0.63 9.05 -5.37
CA VAL A 64 0.55 9.55 -3.98
C VAL A 64 1.24 8.59 -3.00
N LEU A 65 1.05 7.28 -3.16
CA LEU A 65 1.70 6.26 -2.33
C LEU A 65 3.23 6.29 -2.52
N ASP A 66 3.71 6.40 -3.76
CA ASP A 66 5.14 6.48 -4.07
C ASP A 66 5.78 7.73 -3.44
N GLU A 67 5.11 8.88 -3.51
CA GLU A 67 5.59 10.13 -2.89
C GLU A 67 5.64 10.04 -1.36
N TYR A 68 4.60 9.46 -0.74
CA TYR A 68 4.57 9.21 0.70
C TYR A 68 5.75 8.33 1.13
N LEU A 69 5.97 7.20 0.46
CA LEU A 69 7.04 6.26 0.79
C LEU A 69 8.43 6.91 0.65
N LYS A 70 8.68 7.64 -0.45
CA LYS A 70 9.93 8.40 -0.64
C LYS A 70 10.19 9.37 0.51
N THR A 71 9.15 10.06 0.96
CA THR A 71 9.24 11.02 2.07
C THR A 71 9.58 10.31 3.39
N ILE A 72 8.94 9.18 3.69
CA ILE A 72 9.22 8.42 4.91
C ILE A 72 10.64 7.87 4.91
N TYR A 73 11.06 7.18 3.86
CA TYR A 73 12.41 6.61 3.79
C TYR A 73 13.51 7.67 3.81
N SER A 74 13.26 8.84 3.21
CA SER A 74 14.21 9.97 3.27
C SER A 74 14.36 10.50 4.70
N LYS A 75 13.28 10.53 5.51
CA LYS A 75 13.34 10.91 6.93
C LYS A 75 14.06 9.87 7.78
N GLU A 76 13.81 8.59 7.52
CA GLU A 76 14.50 7.50 8.22
C GLU A 76 16.01 7.53 7.94
N LEU A 77 16.41 7.75 6.69
CA LEU A 77 17.82 7.88 6.32
C LEU A 77 18.47 9.11 6.96
N ALA A 78 17.79 10.25 6.98
CA ALA A 78 18.28 11.44 7.67
C ALA A 78 18.42 11.22 9.19
N GLY A 79 17.49 10.48 9.82
CA GLY A 79 17.57 10.08 11.22
C GLY A 79 18.68 9.07 11.52
N LEU A 80 18.99 8.17 10.57
CA LEU A 80 20.15 7.27 10.67
C LEU A 80 21.47 8.05 10.62
N ASN A 81 21.56 9.05 9.74
CA ASN A 81 22.73 9.92 9.63
C ASN A 81 22.96 10.79 10.86
N THR A 82 21.92 11.13 11.64
CA THR A 82 22.10 11.82 12.94
C THR A 82 22.47 10.88 14.09
N THR A 83 22.33 9.56 13.92
CA THR A 83 22.76 8.55 14.90
C THR A 83 24.15 7.98 14.67
N LEU A 84 24.75 8.17 13.49
CA LEU A 84 26.15 7.81 13.23
C LEU A 84 27.06 8.80 13.98
N SER A 85 27.99 8.28 14.79
CA SER A 85 28.96 9.16 15.45
C SER A 85 29.95 9.70 14.41
N PRO A 86 30.62 10.83 14.68
CA PRO A 86 31.63 11.37 13.76
C PRO A 86 32.74 10.38 13.38
N LYS A 87 33.02 9.38 14.23
CA LYS A 87 33.99 8.31 13.92
C LYS A 87 33.44 7.34 12.87
N ASP A 88 32.17 6.94 12.99
CA ASP A 88 31.53 5.98 12.08
C ASP A 88 31.33 6.60 10.68
N MET A 89 31.09 7.91 10.61
CA MET A 89 31.05 8.64 9.33
C MET A 89 32.43 8.72 8.65
N LEU A 90 33.51 8.86 9.42
CA LEU A 90 34.88 8.89 8.88
C LEU A 90 35.32 7.52 8.35
N GLU A 91 34.92 6.43 9.01
CA GLU A 91 35.22 5.07 8.54
C GLU A 91 34.44 4.71 7.27
N LEU A 92 33.20 5.19 7.11
CA LEU A 92 32.36 4.89 5.94
C LEU A 92 32.64 5.76 4.71
N PHE A 93 33.08 7.00 4.90
CA PHE A 93 33.23 7.99 3.82
C PHE A 93 34.63 8.64 3.73
N GLY A 94 35.58 8.22 4.58
CA GLY A 94 36.94 8.76 4.61
C GLY A 94 37.98 7.97 3.80
N GLU A 95 37.59 6.88 3.13
CA GLU A 95 38.49 6.03 2.33
C GLU A 95 38.39 6.24 0.81
N ASP A 96 38.08 7.46 0.34
CA ASP A 96 38.18 7.84 -1.08
C ASP A 96 39.16 9.01 -1.30
N GLU A 97 40.39 8.88 -0.78
CA GLU A 97 41.54 9.62 -1.30
C GLU A 97 42.70 8.64 -1.55
N ASN A 98 42.71 8.00 -2.72
CA ASN A 98 43.91 7.54 -3.43
C ASN A 98 43.69 7.55 -4.94
#